data_AF-A0A923BVQ7-F1
#
_entry.id   AF-A0A923BVQ7-F1
#
_cell.length_a   1.000
_cell.length_b   1.000
_cell.length_c   1.000
_cell.angle_alpha   90.00
_cell.angle_beta   90.00
_cell.angle_gamma   90.00
#
_symmetry.space_group_name_H-M   'P 1'
#
loop_
_entity.id
_entity.type
_entity.pdbx_description
1 polymer ?
#
loop_
_entity_poly.entity_id
_entity_poly.type
_entity_poly.pdbx_seq_one_letter_code
_entity_poly.pdbx_strand_id
1 'polypeptide(L)' 'MRRLAMTMRQSGSATYANRLASSGARTDAAPAARGVPPQANYERYLALARAKALAGDRIEAERYYQHAEHYLRLIRGTAA' A
#
# COMPACT_ATOMS: atom_id res chain seq x y z
N MET A 1 -60.02 -14.24 -15.31
CA MET A 1 -58.97 -14.78 -14.42
C MET A 1 -57.68 -15.04 -15.21
N ARG A 2 -56.85 -14.02 -15.47
CA ARG A 2 -55.58 -14.17 -16.22
C ARG A 2 -54.56 -13.10 -15.78
N ARG A 3 -53.44 -13.54 -15.20
CA ARG A 3 -52.02 -13.21 -15.52
C ARG A 3 -51.13 -13.46 -14.29
N LEU A 4 -50.40 -14.58 -14.31
CA LEU A 4 -49.14 -14.75 -13.57
C LEU A 4 -48.03 -14.29 -14.52
N ALA A 5 -47.46 -13.11 -14.26
CA ALA A 5 -46.28 -12.63 -14.94
C ALA A 5 -45.06 -13.04 -14.12
N MET A 6 -44.38 -14.10 -14.57
CA MET A 6 -43.04 -14.49 -14.16
C MET A 6 -42.07 -13.38 -14.59
N THR A 7 -41.76 -12.44 -13.70
CA THR A 7 -40.71 -11.44 -13.94
C THR A 7 -39.36 -12.09 -13.66
N MET A 8 -38.74 -12.59 -14.73
CA MET A 8 -37.35 -12.99 -14.75
C MET A 8 -36.50 -11.73 -14.59
N ARG A 9 -36.18 -11.38 -13.33
CA ARG A 9 -35.31 -10.24 -13.01
C ARG A 9 -33.88 -10.63 -13.32
N GLN A 10 -33.50 -10.33 -14.55
CA GLN A 10 -32.15 -10.41 -15.11
C GLN A 10 -31.15 -9.74 -14.16
N SER A 11 -30.26 -10.55 -13.62
CA SER A 11 -29.05 -10.17 -12.91
C SER A 11 -28.10 -9.45 -13.87
N GLY A 12 -28.12 -8.13 -13.82
CA GLY A 12 -27.18 -7.26 -14.50
C GLY A 12 -25.86 -7.16 -13.73
N SER A 13 -24.82 -7.72 -14.33
CA SER A 13 -23.41 -7.51 -14.00
C SER A 13 -23.04 -6.02 -14.16
N ALA A 14 -22.88 -5.31 -13.05
CA ALA A 14 -22.32 -3.97 -12.97
C ALA A 14 -21.87 -3.80 -11.51
N THR A 15 -20.61 -3.63 -11.13
CA THR A 15 -19.50 -2.89 -11.73
C THR A 15 -18.24 -3.26 -10.94
N TYR A 16 -17.06 -3.21 -11.58
CA TYR A 16 -15.76 -3.20 -10.89
C TYR A 16 -15.49 -1.84 -10.23
N ALA A 17 -16.51 -1.21 -9.64
CA ALA A 17 -16.46 0.15 -9.10
C ALA A 17 -16.12 0.17 -7.61
N ASN A 18 -15.15 -0.64 -7.19
CA ASN A 18 -14.60 -0.55 -5.85
C ASN A 18 -13.07 -0.58 -5.88
N ARG A 19 -12.47 0.32 -6.67
CA ARG A 19 -11.03 0.61 -6.58
C ARG A 19 -10.72 2.08 -6.30
N LEU A 20 -11.75 2.92 -6.08
CA LEU A 20 -11.58 4.36 -5.89
C LEU A 20 -12.39 4.91 -4.69
N ALA A 21 -12.71 4.07 -3.71
CA ALA A 21 -13.37 4.48 -2.46
C ALA A 21 -12.55 4.10 -1.22
N SER A 22 -11.22 4.09 -1.34
CA SER A 22 -10.31 3.97 -0.19
C SER A 22 -9.09 4.87 -0.35
N SER A 23 -9.30 6.14 -0.71
CA SER A 23 -8.45 7.22 -0.23
C SER A 23 -9.22 8.05 0.78
N GLY A 24 -9.84 7.36 1.75
CA GLY A 24 -10.23 7.98 3.00
C GLY A 24 -8.95 8.42 3.68
N ALA A 25 -8.83 9.73 3.88
CA ALA A 25 -7.84 10.34 4.74
C ALA A 25 -7.87 9.64 6.10
N ARG A 26 -6.98 8.67 6.31
CA ARG A 26 -6.65 8.16 7.64
C ARG A 26 -5.68 9.14 8.27
N THR A 27 -6.21 10.32 8.59
CA THR A 27 -5.62 11.28 9.53
C THR A 27 -6.16 10.95 10.91
N ASP A 28 -5.94 9.71 11.34
CA ASP A 28 -6.06 9.32 12.73
C ASP A 28 -4.66 8.91 13.17
N ALA A 29 -4.05 9.81 13.95
CA ALA A 29 -2.72 9.66 14.50
C ALA A 29 -2.56 8.27 15.13
N ALA A 30 -1.78 7.41 14.47
CA ALA A 30 -1.48 6.09 14.99
C ALA A 30 -0.57 6.21 16.22
N PRO A 31 -0.81 5.42 17.28
CA PRO A 31 -0.06 5.49 18.52
C PRO A 31 1.41 5.23 18.24
N ALA A 32 2.30 6.09 18.74
CA ALA A 32 3.76 5.96 18.59
C ALA A 32 4.20 4.56 19.05
N ALA A 33 4.36 3.67 18.07
CA ALA A 33 4.60 2.26 18.29
C ALA A 33 5.99 2.09 18.93
N ARG A 34 6.04 1.33 20.03
CA ARG A 34 7.26 0.87 20.72
C ARG A 34 8.04 -0.13 19.84
N GLY A 35 8.50 0.32 18.67
CA GLY A 35 9.30 -0.43 17.71
C GLY A 35 10.40 0.46 17.13
N VAL A 36 11.31 -0.13 16.33
CA VAL A 36 12.36 0.62 15.63
C VAL A 36 11.73 1.76 14.83
N PRO A 37 12.20 3.02 14.99
CA PRO A 37 11.58 4.15 14.31
C PRO A 37 11.66 3.96 12.79
N PRO A 38 10.65 4.39 12.01
CA PRO A 38 10.65 4.29 10.55
C PRO A 38 11.92 4.85 9.91
N GLN A 39 12.51 5.90 10.48
CA GLN A 39 13.79 6.51 10.10
C GLN A 39 14.95 5.50 10.14
N ALA A 40 15.08 4.73 11.23
CA ALA A 40 16.14 3.75 11.35
C ALA A 40 16.00 2.58 10.35
N ASN A 41 14.76 2.18 10.03
CA ASN A 41 14.52 1.19 8.97
C ASN A 41 14.88 1.76 7.59
N TYR A 42 14.51 3.00 7.31
CA TYR A 42 14.88 3.69 6.07
C TYR A 42 16.40 3.68 5.86
N GLU A 43 17.17 4.14 6.85
CA GLU A 43 18.63 4.19 6.78
C GLU A 43 19.25 2.80 6.59
N ARG A 44 18.75 1.81 7.33
CA ARG A 44 19.19 0.42 7.23
C ARG A 44 18.98 -0.14 5.82
N TYR A 45 17.80 0.02 5.25
CA TYR A 45 17.50 -0.49 3.91
C TYR A 45 18.27 0.26 2.82
N LEU A 46 18.52 1.56 3.00
CA LEU A 46 19.36 2.34 2.09
C LEU A 46 20.81 1.82 2.08
N ALA A 47 21.37 1.49 3.24
CA ALA A 47 22.71 0.92 3.35
C ALA A 47 22.79 -0.47 2.71
N LEU A 48 21.80 -1.34 2.95
CA LEU A 48 21.72 -2.67 2.34
C LEU A 48 21.59 -2.60 0.82
N ALA A 49 20.76 -1.69 0.30
CA ALA A 49 20.60 -1.48 -1.14
C ALA A 49 21.92 -1.07 -1.80
N ARG A 50 22.66 -0.15 -1.19
CA ARG A 50 23.99 0.28 -1.67
C ARG A 50 25.00 -0.86 -1.64
N ALA A 51 25.04 -1.65 -0.57
CA ALA A 51 25.93 -2.81 -0.48
C ALA A 51 25.64 -3.84 -1.59
N LYS A 52 24.36 -4.11 -1.86
CA LYS A 52 23.95 -5.03 -2.94
C LYS A 52 24.25 -4.47 -4.33
N ALA A 53 24.05 -3.18 -4.54
CA ALA A 53 24.40 -2.51 -5.79
C ALA A 53 25.91 -2.59 -6.06
N LEU A 54 26.75 -2.38 -5.04
CA LEU A 54 28.21 -2.53 -5.13
C LEU A 54 28.64 -3.97 -5.37
N ALA A 55 27.91 -4.95 -4.84
CA ALA A 55 28.12 -6.37 -5.11
C ALA A 55 27.63 -6.82 -6.50
N GLY A 56 27.01 -5.94 -7.29
CA GLY A 56 26.44 -6.25 -8.61
C GLY A 56 25.07 -6.93 -8.57
N ASP A 57 24.50 -7.13 -7.38
CA ASP A 57 23.19 -7.76 -7.18
C ASP A 57 22.06 -6.73 -7.33
N ARG A 58 21.76 -6.40 -8.60
CA ARG A 58 20.82 -5.33 -8.95
C ARG A 58 19.38 -5.64 -8.53
N ILE A 59 18.95 -6.89 -8.62
CA ILE A 59 17.57 -7.30 -8.26
C ILE A 59 17.36 -7.10 -6.76
N GLU A 60 18.31 -7.56 -5.95
CA GLU A 60 18.23 -7.42 -4.50
C GLU A 60 18.39 -5.97 -4.05
N ALA A 61 19.25 -5.19 -4.73
CA ALA A 61 19.37 -3.75 -4.48
C ALA A 61 18.04 -3.02 -4.71
N GLU A 62 17.35 -3.30 -5.82
CA GLU A 62 16.04 -2.71 -6.14
C GLU A 62 14.99 -3.07 -5.09
N ARG A 63 14.96 -4.34 -4.65
CA ARG A 63 14.08 -4.78 -3.56
C ARG A 63 14.28 -3.94 -2.30
N TYR A 64 15.54 -3.70 -1.91
CA TYR A 64 15.83 -2.86 -0.74
C TYR A 64 15.52 -1.38 -0.96
N TYR A 65 15.70 -0.85 -2.17
CA TYR A 65 15.29 0.53 -2.48
C TYR A 65 13.78 0.72 -2.33
N GLN A 66 12.96 -0.25 -2.76
CA GLN A 66 11.51 -0.21 -2.55
C GLN A 66 11.15 -0.22 -1.05
N HIS A 67 11.86 -1.02 -0.23
CA HIS A 67 11.69 -1.00 1.22
C HIS A 67 12.05 0.37 1.82
N ALA A 68 13.17 0.97 1.42
CA ALA A 68 13.55 2.31 1.87
C ALA A 68 12.48 3.35 1.47
N GLU A 69 12.00 3.31 0.24
CA GLU A 69 10.97 4.21 -0.26
C GLU A 69 9.65 4.09 0.53
N HIS A 70 9.27 2.86 0.91
CA HIS A 70 8.10 2.62 1.77
C HIS A 70 8.23 3.33 3.13
N TYR A 71 9.37 3.19 3.82
CA TYR A 71 9.58 3.87 5.10
C TYR A 71 9.68 5.39 4.95
N LEU A 72 10.25 5.89 3.86
CA LEU A 72 10.26 7.31 3.55
C LEU A 72 8.84 7.86 3.41
N ARG A 73 7.94 7.12 2.73
CA ARG A 73 6.51 7.49 2.62
C ARG A 73 5.82 7.49 3.98
N LEU A 74 6.10 6.50 4.84
CA LEU A 74 5.59 6.48 6.22
C LEU A 74 6.04 7.71 7.01
N ILE A 75 7.33 8.06 6.99
CA ILE A 75 7.87 9.24 7.70
C ILE A 75 7.20 10.53 7.22
N ARG A 76 7.02 10.69 5.90
CA ARG A 76 6.35 11.85 5.31
C ARG A 76 4.85 11.90 5.64
N GLY A 77 4.18 10.76 5.67
CA GLY A 77 2.77 10.65 6.05
C GLY A 77 2.53 10.86 7.55
N THR A 78 3.51 10.59 8.40
CA THR A 78 3.44 10.88 9.84
C THR A 78 3.74 12.34 10.20
N ALA A 79 4.34 13.11 9.27
CA ALA A 79 4.74 14.49 9.49
C ALA A 79 3.65 15.53 9.13
N ALA A 80 2.43 15.07 8.83
CA ALA A 80 1.25 15.90 8.53
C ALA A 80 0.24 15.81 9.66
#